data_AF-A0A7X8IFN1-F1
#
_entry.id   AF-A0A7X8IFN1-F1
#
_cell.length_a   1.000
_cell.length_b   1.000
_cell.length_c   1.000
_cell.angle_alpha   90.00
_cell.angle_beta   90.00
_cell.angle_gamma   90.00
#
_symmetry.space_group_name_H-M   'P 1'
#
loop_
_entity.id
_entity.type
_entity.pdbx_description
1 polymer ?
#
loop_
_entity_poly.entity_id
_entity_poly.type
_entity_poly.pdbx_seq_one_letter_code
_entity_poly.pdbx_strand_id
1 'polypeptide(L)'
;MKKFTFFIVIMIACIFCSCQKEKAEQKVKNIVQEQTEKMPEPETNEQIVEEKGKNESVSEKIQIVPDKDNDDSEFDDPATIELCLKDDEERTFCLFHNIYKVKDFDAENYEVVAEWTTGEYSFRWCKQEKNDLSITWNYENGGIIRMETESPKYSTKRGIKVGDSLSNIMEAYGNDVKIYEYDYVNEKLNLISENKNALFSWYKSKNRVSLNAGNMLAETIMAMSFYLEDDFITKIVILCGD
;
A
#
# COMPACT_ATOMS: atom_id res chain seq x y z
N MET A 1 -31.33 -13.94 37.68
CA MET A 1 -30.69 -15.08 36.98
C MET A 1 -30.21 -14.77 35.54
N LYS A 2 -29.88 -13.50 35.18
CA LYS A 2 -29.39 -13.15 33.82
C LYS A 2 -27.88 -12.84 33.72
N LYS A 3 -27.18 -12.69 34.85
CA LYS A 3 -25.73 -12.38 34.88
C LYS A 3 -24.83 -13.62 34.78
N PHE A 4 -25.35 -14.82 35.04
CA PHE A 4 -24.55 -16.06 35.01
C PHE A 4 -24.37 -16.61 33.60
N THR A 5 -25.34 -16.37 32.70
CA THR A 5 -25.29 -16.84 31.30
C THR A 5 -24.29 -16.07 30.44
N PHE A 6 -24.05 -14.79 30.74
CA PHE A 6 -23.11 -13.94 29.99
C PHE A 6 -21.64 -14.32 30.23
N PHE A 7 -21.30 -14.75 31.46
CA PHE A 7 -19.95 -15.21 31.80
C PHE A 7 -19.59 -16.57 31.18
N ILE A 8 -20.57 -17.46 31.01
CA ILE A 8 -20.35 -18.77 30.38
C ILE A 8 -20.10 -18.63 28.87
N VAL A 9 -20.79 -17.70 28.19
CA VAL A 9 -20.59 -17.44 26.75
C VAL A 9 -19.21 -16.83 26.47
N ILE A 10 -18.73 -15.93 27.34
CA ILE A 10 -17.37 -15.34 27.21
C ILE A 10 -16.29 -16.40 27.49
N MET A 11 -16.47 -17.27 28.49
CA MET A 11 -15.48 -18.34 28.76
C MET A 11 -15.39 -19.36 27.62
N ILE A 12 -16.52 -19.75 27.00
CA ILE A 12 -16.53 -20.66 25.85
C ILE A 12 -15.87 -20.02 24.62
N ALA A 13 -16.06 -18.72 24.39
CA ALA A 13 -15.41 -17.98 23.30
C ALA A 13 -13.88 -17.87 23.48
N CYS A 14 -13.40 -17.70 24.73
CA CYS A 14 -11.96 -17.69 25.03
C CYS A 14 -11.32 -19.08 24.85
N ILE A 15 -12.04 -20.16 25.21
CA ILE A 15 -11.57 -21.54 24.99
C ILE A 15 -11.52 -21.87 23.49
N PHE A 16 -12.51 -21.42 22.70
CA PHE A 16 -12.50 -21.58 21.24
C PHE A 16 -11.37 -20.80 20.56
N CYS A 17 -11.04 -19.59 21.03
CA CYS A 17 -9.91 -18.82 20.50
C CYS A 17 -8.55 -19.44 20.83
N SER A 18 -8.34 -19.95 22.04
CA SER A 18 -7.08 -20.63 22.40
C SER A 18 -6.89 -21.95 21.65
N CYS A 19 -7.95 -22.74 21.45
CA CYS A 19 -7.88 -23.98 20.66
C CYS A 19 -7.62 -23.74 19.16
N GLN A 20 -8.07 -22.61 18.60
CA GLN A 20 -7.78 -22.23 17.21
C GLN A 20 -6.33 -21.77 17.04
N LYS A 21 -5.78 -21.07 18.04
CA LYS A 21 -4.38 -20.61 18.04
C LYS A 21 -3.39 -21.77 18.17
N GLU A 22 -3.63 -22.72 19.08
CA GLU A 22 -2.78 -23.92 19.20
C GLU A 22 -2.82 -24.79 17.93
N LYS A 23 -3.99 -24.94 17.30
CA LYS A 23 -4.10 -25.69 16.02
C LYS A 23 -3.37 -25.01 14.88
N ALA A 24 -3.35 -23.67 14.83
CA ALA A 24 -2.59 -22.93 13.82
C ALA A 24 -1.08 -23.03 14.04
N GLU A 25 -0.61 -22.90 15.29
CA GLU A 25 0.81 -23.03 15.64
C GLU A 25 1.34 -24.46 15.41
N GLN A 26 0.52 -25.48 15.64
CA GLN A 26 0.88 -26.88 15.40
C GLN A 26 0.89 -27.22 13.90
N LYS A 27 0.01 -26.60 13.10
CA LYS A 27 0.01 -26.74 11.63
C LYS A 27 1.24 -26.10 11.00
N VAL A 28 1.71 -24.96 11.53
CA VAL A 28 2.97 -24.31 11.09
C VAL A 28 4.19 -25.17 11.47
N LYS A 29 4.23 -25.75 12.68
CA LYS A 29 5.34 -26.64 13.09
C LYS A 29 5.43 -27.91 12.23
N ASN A 30 4.30 -28.51 11.86
CA ASN A 30 4.29 -29.70 11.00
C ASN A 30 4.77 -29.39 9.57
N ILE A 31 4.44 -28.21 9.03
CA ILE A 31 4.91 -27.77 7.69
C ILE A 31 6.43 -27.56 7.69
N VAL A 32 7.00 -27.00 8.76
CA VAL A 32 8.45 -26.81 8.89
C VAL A 32 9.18 -28.15 9.05
N GLN A 33 8.58 -29.13 9.74
CA GLN A 33 9.16 -30.45 9.92
C GLN A 33 9.15 -31.28 8.62
N GLU A 34 8.08 -31.22 7.83
CA GLU A 34 7.97 -31.91 6.52
C GLU A 34 8.95 -31.39 5.46
N GLN A 35 9.39 -30.13 5.56
CA GLN A 35 10.40 -29.55 4.66
C GLN A 35 11.84 -29.91 5.06
N THR A 36 12.07 -30.32 6.32
CA THR A 36 13.41 -30.69 6.80
C THR A 36 13.75 -32.16 6.47
N GLU A 37 12.75 -33.03 6.30
CA GLU A 37 12.95 -34.47 5.98
C GLU A 37 13.17 -34.78 4.49
N LYS A 38 13.19 -33.77 3.59
CA LYS A 38 13.34 -33.96 2.13
C LYS A 38 14.66 -33.46 1.53
N MET A 39 15.66 -33.12 2.33
CA MET A 39 17.02 -32.87 1.82
C MET A 39 17.85 -34.16 1.84
N PRO A 40 18.50 -34.55 0.73
CA PRO A 40 19.49 -35.62 0.76
C PRO A 40 20.70 -35.17 1.59
N GLU A 41 21.26 -36.08 2.39
CA GLU A 41 22.49 -35.86 3.14
C GLU A 41 23.65 -35.48 2.20
N PRO A 42 24.50 -34.51 2.57
CA PRO A 42 25.69 -34.21 1.79
C PRO A 42 26.75 -35.30 2.01
N GLU A 43 27.15 -35.96 0.93
CA GLU A 43 28.32 -36.82 0.91
C GLU A 43 29.57 -36.04 1.33
N THR A 44 30.22 -36.52 2.38
CA THR A 44 31.53 -36.10 2.85
C THR A 44 32.59 -36.44 1.81
N ASN A 45 33.32 -35.43 1.33
CA ASN A 45 34.67 -35.63 0.81
C ASN A 45 35.62 -34.66 1.49
N GLU A 46 36.38 -35.21 2.43
CA GLU A 46 37.60 -34.65 2.95
C GLU A 46 38.60 -34.51 1.79
N GLN A 47 39.01 -33.28 1.48
CA GLN A 47 40.40 -33.01 1.13
C GLN A 47 40.78 -31.62 1.61
N ILE A 48 41.57 -31.64 2.68
CA ILE A 48 42.26 -30.53 3.31
C ILE A 48 43.35 -30.03 2.37
N VAL A 49 43.32 -28.74 2.02
CA VAL A 49 44.53 -27.93 1.88
C VAL A 49 44.26 -26.60 2.57
N GLU A 50 44.91 -26.40 3.71
CA GLU A 50 45.05 -25.09 4.34
C GLU A 50 45.87 -24.17 3.42
N GLU A 51 45.29 -23.05 3.00
CA GLU A 51 46.08 -21.82 2.85
C GLU A 51 45.25 -20.64 3.36
N LYS A 52 45.72 -20.08 4.48
CA LYS A 52 45.18 -18.91 5.14
C LYS A 52 45.38 -17.67 4.26
N GLY A 53 44.29 -16.98 3.96
CA GLY A 53 44.36 -15.57 3.58
C GLY A 53 43.10 -15.06 2.91
N LYS A 54 42.25 -14.39 3.70
CA LYS A 54 41.22 -13.43 3.28
C LYS A 54 40.44 -13.78 2.00
N ASN A 55 39.19 -14.17 2.17
CA ASN A 55 38.10 -13.53 1.44
C ASN A 55 36.85 -13.70 2.30
N GLU A 56 36.46 -12.63 2.98
CA GLU A 56 35.05 -12.42 3.28
C GLU A 56 34.34 -12.51 1.93
N SER A 57 33.49 -13.53 1.74
CA SER A 57 32.56 -13.53 0.62
C SER A 57 31.59 -12.40 0.87
N VAL A 58 31.93 -11.21 0.41
CA VAL A 58 30.99 -10.14 0.17
C VAL A 58 30.04 -10.72 -0.86
N SER A 59 28.87 -11.20 -0.43
CA SER A 59 27.78 -11.50 -1.35
C SER A 59 27.46 -10.19 -2.06
N GLU A 60 27.92 -10.03 -3.30
CA GLU A 60 27.58 -8.88 -4.12
C GLU A 60 26.06 -8.91 -4.32
N LYS A 61 25.38 -8.00 -3.64
CA LYS A 61 23.94 -7.82 -3.80
C LYS A 61 23.68 -7.42 -5.25
N ILE A 62 22.75 -8.11 -5.90
CA ILE A 62 22.37 -7.83 -7.27
C ILE A 62 21.48 -6.59 -7.24
N GLN A 63 21.95 -5.49 -7.84
CA GLN A 63 21.09 -4.37 -8.16
C GLN A 63 20.19 -4.76 -9.34
N ILE A 64 18.88 -4.74 -9.11
CA ILE A 64 17.90 -4.97 -10.17
C ILE A 64 17.93 -3.75 -11.11
N VAL A 65 18.04 -4.01 -12.40
CA VAL A 65 18.01 -2.99 -13.46
C VAL A 65 16.55 -2.66 -13.77
N PRO A 66 16.19 -1.38 -13.91
CA PRO A 66 14.81 -0.98 -14.15
C PRO A 66 14.29 -1.48 -15.51
N ASP A 67 13.07 -2.03 -15.51
CA ASP A 67 12.33 -2.36 -16.72
C ASP A 67 11.56 -1.13 -17.23
N LYS A 68 12.21 -0.37 -18.10
CA LYS A 68 11.65 0.86 -18.67
C LYS A 68 10.48 0.62 -19.60
N ASP A 69 10.39 -0.58 -20.18
CA ASP A 69 9.36 -0.95 -21.14
C ASP A 69 8.22 -1.74 -20.47
N ASN A 70 8.23 -1.87 -19.14
CA ASN A 70 7.23 -2.61 -18.39
C ASN A 70 5.81 -2.24 -18.84
N ASP A 71 5.05 -3.26 -19.21
CA ASP A 71 3.70 -3.16 -19.72
C ASP A 71 2.72 -3.04 -18.56
N ASP A 72 2.28 -1.81 -18.30
CA ASP A 72 1.32 -1.46 -17.27
C ASP A 72 -0.13 -1.67 -17.71
N SER A 73 -0.38 -2.23 -18.90
CA SER A 73 -1.74 -2.53 -19.40
C SER A 73 -2.47 -3.56 -18.54
N GLU A 74 -1.76 -4.31 -17.70
CA GLU A 74 -2.39 -5.16 -16.69
C GLU A 74 -3.23 -4.34 -15.70
N PHE A 75 -2.90 -3.07 -15.47
CA PHE A 75 -3.65 -2.15 -14.60
C PHE A 75 -4.73 -1.36 -15.34
N ASP A 76 -4.80 -1.45 -16.68
CA ASP A 76 -5.88 -0.91 -17.51
C ASP A 76 -7.16 -1.80 -17.46
N ASP A 77 -7.51 -2.28 -16.27
CA ASP A 77 -8.68 -3.10 -16.03
C ASP A 77 -9.92 -2.23 -15.71
N PRO A 78 -11.04 -2.39 -16.43
CA PRO A 78 -12.27 -1.66 -16.16
C PRO A 78 -12.83 -1.81 -14.74
N ALA A 79 -12.45 -2.88 -14.01
CA ALA A 79 -12.89 -3.07 -12.62
C ALA A 79 -12.00 -2.34 -11.60
N THR A 80 -10.80 -1.90 -11.99
CA THR A 80 -9.89 -1.17 -11.12
C THR A 80 -10.31 0.30 -11.02
N ILE A 81 -10.53 0.77 -9.80
CA ILE A 81 -10.83 2.18 -9.55
C ILE A 81 -9.54 2.97 -9.65
N GLU A 82 -9.37 3.72 -10.73
CA GLU A 82 -8.24 4.62 -10.90
C GLU A 82 -8.28 5.77 -9.88
N LEU A 83 -7.26 5.83 -9.04
CA LEU A 83 -6.93 7.00 -8.25
C LEU A 83 -5.83 7.78 -8.96
N CYS A 84 -6.18 8.96 -9.46
CA CYS A 84 -5.28 9.75 -10.30
C CYS A 84 -5.36 11.25 -9.98
N LEU A 85 -4.28 11.93 -10.35
CA LEU A 85 -4.20 13.39 -10.42
C LEU A 85 -4.09 13.81 -11.88
N LYS A 86 -4.74 14.92 -12.21
CA LYS A 86 -4.67 15.58 -13.51
C LYS A 86 -4.12 16.98 -13.34
N ASP A 87 -3.25 17.41 -14.24
CA ASP A 87 -2.83 18.80 -14.30
C ASP A 87 -3.68 19.65 -15.25
N ASP A 88 -3.38 20.95 -15.32
CA ASP A 88 -4.06 21.92 -16.18
C ASP A 88 -3.90 21.64 -17.69
N GLU A 89 -2.97 20.75 -18.09
CA GLU A 89 -2.77 20.30 -19.47
C GLU A 89 -3.52 18.98 -19.76
N GLU A 90 -4.39 18.54 -18.84
CA GLU A 90 -5.13 17.27 -18.88
C GLU A 90 -4.23 16.02 -18.86
N ARG A 91 -2.96 16.15 -18.47
CA ARG A 91 -2.09 14.99 -18.28
C ARG A 91 -2.49 14.29 -17.01
N THR A 92 -2.66 12.97 -17.09
CA THR A 92 -3.13 12.14 -15.98
C THR A 92 -1.99 11.30 -15.42
N PHE A 93 -1.83 11.34 -14.10
CA PHE A 93 -0.88 10.54 -13.33
C PHE A 93 -1.69 9.58 -12.46
N CYS A 94 -1.49 8.27 -12.66
CA CYS A 94 -2.23 7.22 -11.96
C CYS A 94 -1.29 6.35 -11.14
N LEU A 95 -1.80 5.73 -10.08
CA LEU A 95 -1.10 4.62 -9.44
C LEU A 95 -0.85 3.49 -10.45
N PHE A 96 0.22 2.73 -10.23
CA PHE A 96 0.70 1.59 -11.02
C PHE A 96 1.12 1.88 -12.45
N HIS A 97 0.78 3.04 -13.01
CA HIS A 97 1.33 3.47 -14.30
C HIS A 97 2.84 3.61 -14.21
N ASN A 98 3.51 3.32 -15.33
CA ASN A 98 4.96 3.30 -15.40
C ASN A 98 5.52 4.73 -15.51
N ILE A 99 6.28 5.15 -14.50
CA ILE A 99 6.92 6.48 -14.43
C ILE A 99 7.85 6.76 -15.62
N TYR A 100 8.49 5.73 -16.19
CA TYR A 100 9.41 5.86 -17.32
C TYR A 100 8.68 6.33 -18.60
N LYS A 101 7.35 6.22 -18.65
CA LYS A 101 6.49 6.69 -19.74
C LYS A 101 5.94 8.10 -19.50
N VAL A 102 6.07 8.64 -18.29
CA VAL A 102 5.57 9.96 -17.92
C VAL A 102 6.53 11.04 -18.43
N LYS A 103 6.09 11.76 -19.46
CA LYS A 103 6.85 12.90 -19.97
C LYS A 103 7.09 13.92 -18.86
N ASP A 104 8.29 14.49 -18.85
CA ASP A 104 8.79 15.46 -17.88
C ASP A 104 9.28 14.91 -16.54
N PHE A 105 9.00 13.68 -16.14
CA PHE A 105 9.68 13.10 -14.98
C PHE A 105 11.00 12.48 -15.43
N ASP A 106 12.12 12.97 -14.89
CA ASP A 106 13.44 12.42 -15.15
C ASP A 106 13.67 11.29 -14.17
N ALA A 107 13.34 10.07 -14.59
CA ALA A 107 13.46 8.87 -13.77
C ALA A 107 14.93 8.45 -13.52
N GLU A 108 15.92 9.20 -14.02
CA GLU A 108 17.34 9.03 -13.70
C GLU A 108 17.82 10.04 -12.63
N ASN A 109 17.06 11.10 -12.37
CA ASN A 109 17.38 12.14 -11.37
C ASN A 109 16.37 12.14 -10.22
N TYR A 110 16.60 11.27 -9.24
CA TYR A 110 15.66 11.01 -8.16
C TYR A 110 16.34 10.92 -6.79
N GLU A 111 15.52 11.07 -5.75
CA GLU A 111 15.88 10.77 -4.36
C GLU A 111 15.51 9.31 -4.04
N VAL A 112 16.35 8.61 -3.29
CA VAL A 112 15.99 7.30 -2.71
C VAL A 112 15.31 7.52 -1.38
N VAL A 113 14.04 7.10 -1.27
CA VAL A 113 13.25 7.28 -0.04
C VAL A 113 13.16 6.02 0.81
N ALA A 114 13.33 4.84 0.20
CA ALA A 114 13.44 3.58 0.90
C ALA A 114 14.29 2.61 0.11
N GLU A 115 15.10 1.82 0.80
CA GLU A 115 15.88 0.73 0.21
C GLU A 115 15.88 -0.45 1.18
N TRP A 116 15.65 -1.65 0.67
CA TRP A 116 15.68 -2.87 1.46
C TRP A 116 16.16 -4.05 0.62
N THR A 117 16.52 -5.14 1.29
CA THR A 117 17.04 -6.32 0.61
C THR A 117 16.30 -7.57 1.06
N THR A 118 15.98 -8.45 0.11
CA THR A 118 15.44 -9.78 0.40
C THR A 118 16.31 -10.84 -0.27
N GLY A 119 17.14 -11.53 0.52
CA GLY A 119 18.16 -12.42 -0.01
C GLY A 119 19.24 -11.62 -0.78
N GLU A 120 19.48 -12.01 -2.03
CA GLU A 120 20.50 -11.40 -2.90
C GLU A 120 19.99 -10.16 -3.66
N TYR A 121 18.69 -9.86 -3.58
CA TYR A 121 18.05 -8.77 -4.30
C TYR A 121 17.97 -7.49 -3.46
N SER A 122 18.29 -6.35 -4.07
CA SER A 122 18.01 -5.02 -3.51
C SER A 122 16.82 -4.38 -4.20
N PHE A 123 15.94 -3.78 -3.41
CA PHE A 123 14.74 -3.09 -3.82
C PHE A 123 14.81 -1.65 -3.35
N ARG A 124 14.32 -0.73 -4.18
CA ARG A 124 14.29 0.69 -3.80
C ARG A 124 13.05 1.42 -4.30
N TRP A 125 12.60 2.33 -3.46
CA TRP A 125 11.62 3.34 -3.83
C TRP A 125 12.31 4.66 -4.10
N CYS A 126 11.98 5.22 -5.25
CA CYS A 126 12.53 6.47 -5.74
C CYS A 126 11.45 7.54 -5.73
N LYS A 127 11.86 8.78 -5.50
CA LYS A 127 10.97 9.94 -5.44
C LYS A 127 11.55 11.07 -6.28
N GLN A 128 10.67 11.80 -6.96
CA GLN A 128 11.01 13.07 -7.59
C GLN A 128 9.87 14.05 -7.36
N GLU A 129 10.25 15.30 -7.15
CA GLU A 129 9.32 16.42 -7.08
C GLU A 129 9.53 17.32 -8.29
N LYS A 130 8.46 17.58 -9.04
CA LYS A 130 8.49 18.45 -10.20
C LYS A 130 7.14 19.14 -10.37
N ASN A 131 7.18 20.43 -10.71
CA ASN A 131 5.97 21.24 -10.98
C ASN A 131 4.93 21.20 -9.85
N ASP A 132 5.36 21.15 -8.59
CA ASP A 132 4.50 21.05 -7.40
C ASP A 132 3.78 19.70 -7.22
N LEU A 133 4.22 18.65 -7.93
CA LEU A 133 3.80 17.26 -7.74
C LEU A 133 5.00 16.41 -7.33
N SER A 134 4.84 15.68 -6.22
CA SER A 134 5.78 14.66 -5.78
C SER A 134 5.26 13.28 -6.21
N ILE A 135 6.09 12.50 -6.89
CA ILE A 135 5.78 11.12 -7.28
C ILE A 135 6.82 10.20 -6.66
N THR A 136 6.36 9.11 -6.04
CA THR A 136 7.18 7.98 -5.61
C THR A 136 6.83 6.75 -6.43
N TRP A 137 7.84 6.02 -6.88
CA TRP A 137 7.69 4.79 -7.67
C TRP A 137 8.62 3.68 -7.18
N ASN A 138 8.27 2.45 -7.51
CA ASN A 138 9.18 1.32 -7.42
C ASN A 138 10.21 1.42 -8.55
N TYR A 139 11.50 1.46 -8.22
CA TYR A 139 12.56 1.65 -9.20
C TYR A 139 12.62 0.52 -10.23
N GLU A 140 12.42 -0.72 -9.78
CA GLU A 140 12.61 -1.90 -10.60
C GLU A 140 11.59 -2.00 -11.73
N ASN A 141 10.31 -1.75 -11.45
CA ASN A 141 9.23 -1.89 -12.43
C ASN A 141 8.62 -0.57 -12.90
N GLY A 142 9.07 0.56 -12.34
CA GLY A 142 8.60 1.91 -12.68
C GLY A 142 7.20 2.26 -12.15
N GLY A 143 6.51 1.34 -11.48
CA GLY A 143 5.13 1.55 -11.04
C GLY A 143 5.02 2.67 -10.01
N ILE A 144 4.19 3.66 -10.30
CA ILE A 144 3.88 4.76 -9.37
C ILE A 144 3.12 4.19 -8.18
N ILE A 145 3.66 4.39 -6.97
CA ILE A 145 3.04 3.89 -5.73
C ILE A 145 2.48 5.01 -4.86
N ARG A 146 2.88 6.25 -5.11
CA ARG A 146 2.42 7.41 -4.35
C ARG A 146 2.55 8.70 -5.13
N MET A 147 1.57 9.58 -4.96
CA MET A 147 1.53 10.93 -5.53
C MET A 147 1.06 11.92 -4.47
N GLU A 148 1.68 13.10 -4.41
CA GLU A 148 1.33 14.15 -3.45
C GLU A 148 1.41 15.53 -4.06
N THR A 149 0.46 16.39 -3.72
CA THR A 149 0.49 17.79 -4.13
C THR A 149 -0.21 18.71 -3.12
N GLU A 150 0.35 19.91 -2.98
CA GLU A 150 -0.21 21.04 -2.23
C GLU A 150 -0.63 22.18 -3.19
N SER A 151 -0.65 21.90 -4.50
CA SER A 151 -0.90 22.88 -5.54
C SER A 151 -2.31 22.75 -6.11
N PRO A 152 -3.03 23.87 -6.35
CA PRO A 152 -4.36 23.85 -6.96
C PRO A 152 -4.34 23.54 -8.46
N LYS A 153 -3.15 23.41 -9.09
CA LYS A 153 -2.96 23.01 -10.49
C LYS A 153 -3.36 21.56 -10.76
N TYR A 154 -3.42 20.75 -9.71
CA TYR A 154 -3.75 19.34 -9.81
C TYR A 154 -5.15 19.08 -9.28
N SER A 155 -5.90 18.26 -10.00
CA SER A 155 -7.24 17.83 -9.60
C SER A 155 -7.38 16.32 -9.67
N THR A 156 -8.28 15.75 -8.87
CA THR A 156 -8.64 14.33 -8.99
C THR A 156 -9.45 14.09 -10.27
N LYS A 157 -9.66 12.82 -10.64
CA LYS A 157 -10.58 12.45 -11.75
C LYS A 157 -11.98 13.08 -11.64
N ARG A 158 -12.45 13.39 -10.43
CA ARG A 158 -13.75 14.02 -10.16
C ARG A 158 -13.66 15.53 -9.94
N GLY A 159 -12.51 16.14 -10.25
CA GLY A 159 -12.33 17.59 -10.25
C GLY A 159 -12.02 18.22 -8.90
N ILE A 160 -11.73 17.43 -7.85
CA ILE A 160 -11.38 17.97 -6.53
C ILE A 160 -9.92 18.41 -6.52
N LYS A 161 -9.64 19.60 -6.01
CA LYS A 161 -8.29 20.19 -5.94
C LYS A 161 -8.00 20.83 -4.59
N VAL A 162 -6.74 21.18 -4.38
CA VAL A 162 -6.32 22.00 -3.22
C VAL A 162 -7.08 23.33 -3.24
N GLY A 163 -7.59 23.73 -2.08
CA GLY A 163 -8.45 24.89 -1.88
C GLY A 163 -9.95 24.60 -1.95
N ASP A 164 -10.37 23.42 -2.42
CA ASP A 164 -11.79 23.02 -2.36
C ASP A 164 -12.19 22.69 -0.92
N SER A 165 -13.49 22.72 -0.63
CA SER A 165 -14.01 22.42 0.71
C SER A 165 -14.32 20.94 0.89
N LEU A 166 -14.44 20.51 2.16
CA LEU A 166 -14.97 19.19 2.52
C LEU A 166 -16.33 18.91 1.84
N SER A 167 -17.17 19.93 1.67
CA SER A 167 -18.47 19.77 1.01
C SER A 167 -18.34 19.35 -0.45
N ASN A 168 -17.30 19.83 -1.16
CA ASN A 168 -17.02 19.42 -2.54
C ASN A 168 -16.63 17.94 -2.61
N ILE A 169 -15.84 17.44 -1.65
CA ILE A 169 -15.49 16.02 -1.56
C ILE A 169 -16.75 15.17 -1.36
N MET A 170 -17.63 15.60 -0.43
CA MET A 170 -18.89 14.91 -0.15
C MET A 170 -19.81 14.88 -1.38
N GLU A 171 -19.90 15.97 -2.14
CA GLU A 171 -20.68 16.02 -3.38
C GLU A 171 -20.10 15.10 -4.46
N ALA A 172 -18.78 15.13 -4.64
CA ALA A 172 -18.12 14.36 -5.69
C ALA A 172 -18.07 12.84 -5.40
N TYR A 173 -17.92 12.43 -4.14
CA TYR A 173 -17.68 11.02 -3.77
C TYR A 173 -18.73 10.42 -2.82
N GLY A 174 -19.56 11.24 -2.16
CA GLY A 174 -20.46 10.79 -1.08
C GLY A 174 -21.50 9.75 -1.49
N ASN A 175 -21.84 9.67 -2.78
CA ASN A 175 -22.75 8.65 -3.28
C ASN A 175 -22.10 7.27 -3.44
N ASP A 176 -20.77 7.17 -3.52
CA ASP A 176 -20.07 5.91 -3.80
C ASP A 176 -19.35 5.35 -2.59
N VAL A 177 -19.67 5.81 -1.37
CA VAL A 177 -18.91 5.49 -0.17
C VAL A 177 -19.72 4.75 0.88
N LYS A 178 -19.03 3.90 1.65
CA LYS A 178 -19.42 3.54 3.02
C LYS A 178 -18.68 4.47 3.97
N ILE A 179 -19.40 5.16 4.84
CA ILE A 179 -18.81 6.17 5.72
C ILE A 179 -18.53 5.57 7.09
N TYR A 180 -17.27 5.66 7.50
CA TYR A 180 -16.81 5.30 8.81
C TYR A 180 -16.23 6.52 9.53
N GLU A 181 -16.50 6.61 10.82
CA GLU A 181 -15.94 7.64 11.70
C GLU A 181 -15.30 6.99 12.92
N TYR A 182 -14.12 7.47 13.30
CA TYR A 182 -13.42 6.97 14.47
C TYR A 182 -13.90 7.70 15.72
N ASP A 183 -14.48 6.96 16.66
CA ASP A 183 -14.83 7.47 17.97
C ASP A 183 -13.59 7.42 18.88
N TYR A 184 -12.99 8.58 19.09
CA TYR A 184 -11.80 8.73 19.94
C TYR A 184 -12.06 8.47 21.42
N VAL A 185 -13.32 8.54 21.89
CA VAL A 185 -13.66 8.26 23.29
C VAL A 185 -13.75 6.77 23.54
N ASN A 186 -14.34 6.03 22.59
CA ASN A 186 -14.56 4.59 22.72
C ASN A 186 -13.51 3.74 21.99
N GLU A 187 -12.54 4.38 21.33
CA GLU A 187 -11.46 3.75 20.52
C GLU A 187 -11.99 2.75 19.49
N LYS A 188 -13.07 3.12 18.80
CA LYS A 188 -13.75 2.24 17.83
C LYS A 188 -14.12 2.96 16.56
N LEU A 189 -14.02 2.23 15.45
CA LEU A 189 -14.53 2.67 14.17
C LEU A 189 -16.01 2.33 14.05
N ASN A 190 -16.85 3.34 13.85
CA ASN A 190 -18.29 3.20 13.70
C ASN A 190 -18.71 3.39 12.24
N LEU A 191 -19.55 2.49 11.73
CA LEU A 191 -20.24 2.69 10.46
C LEU A 191 -21.35 3.73 10.65
N ILE A 192 -21.30 4.80 9.86
CA ILE A 192 -22.25 5.92 9.92
C ILE A 192 -23.30 5.81 8.82
N SER A 193 -22.89 5.41 7.62
CA SER A 193 -23.76 5.29 6.45
C SER A 193 -23.22 4.25 5.47
N GLU A 194 -24.12 3.55 4.79
CA GLU A 194 -23.76 2.52 3.81
C GLU A 194 -24.59 2.68 2.52
N ASN A 195 -23.91 2.85 1.40
CA ASN A 195 -24.49 2.62 0.08
C ASN A 195 -24.27 1.15 -0.32
N LYS A 196 -25.32 0.50 -0.86
CA LYS A 196 -25.28 -0.89 -1.33
C LYS A 196 -24.23 -1.12 -2.42
N ASN A 197 -23.95 -0.11 -3.24
CA ASN A 197 -23.00 -0.19 -4.35
C ASN A 197 -21.74 0.66 -4.10
N ALA A 198 -21.36 0.81 -2.83
CA ALA A 198 -20.19 1.62 -2.49
C ALA A 198 -18.91 1.07 -3.13
N LEU A 199 -18.18 1.97 -3.78
CA LEU A 199 -16.87 1.75 -4.39
C LEU A 199 -15.72 2.03 -3.41
N PHE A 200 -15.97 2.89 -2.42
CA PHE A 200 -14.97 3.33 -1.46
C PHE A 200 -15.42 3.09 -0.02
N SER A 201 -14.45 2.93 0.86
CA SER A 201 -14.59 3.15 2.30
C SER A 201 -14.05 4.54 2.64
N TRP A 202 -14.90 5.39 3.19
CA TRP A 202 -14.56 6.74 3.63
C TRP A 202 -14.21 6.72 5.11
N TYR A 203 -13.06 7.29 5.46
CA TYR A 203 -12.60 7.48 6.84
C TYR A 203 -12.38 8.97 7.11
N LYS A 204 -13.07 9.51 8.12
CA LYS A 204 -12.88 10.90 8.56
C LYS A 204 -12.13 10.96 9.89
N SER A 205 -11.08 11.77 9.94
CA SER A 205 -10.43 12.24 11.16
C SER A 205 -10.59 13.76 11.29
N LYS A 206 -10.01 14.36 12.34
CA LYS A 206 -10.10 15.82 12.59
C LYS A 206 -9.55 16.67 11.43
N ASN A 207 -8.49 16.21 10.77
CA ASN A 207 -7.72 16.99 9.79
C ASN A 207 -7.53 16.24 8.46
N ARG A 208 -8.24 15.13 8.25
CA ARG A 208 -8.10 14.31 7.06
C ARG A 208 -9.40 13.58 6.73
N VAL A 209 -9.67 13.48 5.44
CA VAL A 209 -10.59 12.50 4.86
C VAL A 209 -9.78 11.54 4.01
N SER A 210 -9.99 10.23 4.16
CA SER A 210 -9.41 9.21 3.29
C SER A 210 -10.50 8.42 2.59
N LEU A 211 -10.38 8.25 1.28
CA LEU A 211 -11.19 7.38 0.46
C LEU A 211 -10.35 6.16 0.09
N ASN A 212 -10.72 5.00 0.58
CA ASN A 212 -9.97 3.77 0.39
C ASN A 212 -10.74 2.84 -0.56
N ALA A 213 -10.04 2.28 -1.55
CA ALA A 213 -10.58 1.33 -2.52
C ALA A 213 -9.70 0.08 -2.56
N GLY A 214 -10.32 -1.09 -2.68
CA GLY A 214 -9.58 -2.31 -2.97
C GLY A 214 -9.14 -2.33 -4.43
N ASN A 215 -7.90 -2.71 -4.67
CA ASN A 215 -7.40 -3.10 -5.99
C ASN A 215 -7.29 -4.63 -6.01
N MET A 216 -8.09 -5.27 -6.86
CA MET A 216 -8.15 -6.73 -6.93
C MET A 216 -6.96 -7.33 -7.68
N LEU A 217 -6.36 -6.60 -8.61
CA LEU A 217 -5.24 -7.07 -9.42
C LEU A 217 -3.92 -7.08 -8.62
N ALA A 218 -3.65 -5.99 -7.92
CA ALA A 218 -2.49 -5.85 -7.05
C ALA A 218 -2.73 -6.41 -5.63
N GLU A 219 -3.92 -6.99 -5.37
CA GLU A 219 -4.35 -7.51 -4.08
C GLU A 219 -4.05 -6.57 -2.89
N THR A 220 -4.31 -5.26 -3.09
CA THR A 220 -3.90 -4.21 -2.16
C THR A 220 -5.00 -3.17 -1.95
N ILE A 221 -4.84 -2.32 -0.94
CA ILE A 221 -5.70 -1.16 -0.71
C ILE A 221 -5.00 0.07 -1.29
N MET A 222 -5.75 0.84 -2.08
CA MET A 222 -5.36 2.17 -2.52
C MET A 222 -6.12 3.21 -1.69
N ALA A 223 -5.47 4.33 -1.40
CA ALA A 223 -6.05 5.41 -0.64
C ALA A 223 -5.85 6.75 -1.35
N MET A 224 -6.90 7.58 -1.30
CA MET A 224 -6.84 9.00 -1.64
C MET A 224 -7.22 9.81 -0.41
N SER A 225 -6.24 10.49 0.14
CA SER A 225 -6.34 11.31 1.35
C SER A 225 -6.37 12.80 0.99
N PHE A 226 -7.34 13.51 1.57
CA PHE A 226 -7.45 14.96 1.55
C PHE A 226 -7.15 15.47 2.97
N TYR A 227 -6.08 16.25 3.11
CA TYR A 227 -5.77 16.92 4.37
C TYR A 227 -6.52 18.25 4.44
N LEU A 228 -7.05 18.55 5.62
CA LEU A 228 -7.99 19.65 5.83
C LEU A 228 -7.48 20.63 6.88
N GLU A 229 -7.63 21.92 6.61
CA GLU A 229 -7.52 23.03 7.56
C GLU A 229 -8.76 23.92 7.39
N ASP A 230 -9.50 24.16 8.49
CA ASP A 230 -10.77 24.89 8.49
C ASP A 230 -11.77 24.42 7.40
N ASP A 231 -11.87 23.10 7.22
CA ASP A 231 -12.68 22.41 6.20
C ASP A 231 -12.25 22.65 4.73
N PHE A 232 -11.10 23.29 4.49
CA PHE A 232 -10.50 23.44 3.16
C PHE A 232 -9.34 22.46 2.94
N ILE A 233 -9.23 21.94 1.72
CA ILE A 233 -8.18 21.01 1.32
C ILE A 233 -6.85 21.76 1.21
N THR A 234 -5.84 21.33 1.96
CA THR A 234 -4.48 21.87 1.90
C THR A 234 -3.51 20.95 1.15
N LYS A 235 -3.81 19.65 1.12
CA LYS A 235 -2.97 18.65 0.46
C LYS A 235 -3.80 17.46 -0.02
N ILE A 236 -3.44 16.94 -1.19
CA ILE A 236 -3.95 15.67 -1.72
C ILE A 236 -2.81 14.66 -1.75
N VAL A 237 -3.08 13.45 -1.25
CA VAL A 237 -2.15 12.31 -1.29
C VAL A 237 -2.90 11.11 -1.86
N ILE A 238 -2.32 10.48 -2.87
CA ILE A 238 -2.79 9.20 -3.42
C ILE A 238 -1.67 8.17 -3.18
N LEU A 239 -2.00 7.00 -2.65
CA LEU A 239 -1.01 5.95 -2.39
C LEU A 239 -1.56 4.53 -2.55
N CYS A 240 -0.66 3.60 -2.83
CA CYS A 240 -0.85 2.16 -2.74
C CYS A 240 -0.27 1.64 -1.41
N GLY A 241 -1.05 0.83 -0.69
CA GLY A 241 -0.67 0.23 0.59
C GLY A 241 -0.86 1.20 1.76
N ASP A 242 -2.02 1.11 2.42
CA ASP A 242 -2.37 1.81 3.69
C ASP A 242 -2.68 0.77 4.77
#